data_AF-A0A357F1C6-F1
#
_entry.id   AF-A0A357F1C6-F1
#
_cell.length_a   1.000
_cell.length_b   1.000
_cell.length_c   1.000
_cell.angle_alpha   90.00
_cell.angle_beta   90.00
_cell.angle_gamma   90.00
#
_symmetry.space_group_name_H-M   'P 1'
#
loop_
_entity.id
_entity.type
_entity.pdbx_description
1 polymer ?
#
loop_
_entity_poly.entity_id
_entity_poly.type
_entity_poly.pdbx_seq_one_letter_code
_entity_poly.pdbx_strand_id
1 'polypeptide(L)'
;MGETTLKSIILGVIVAVVVLAGAIIVPSQIPSKGTGTCTQWINGKYHQVPCAAPPPQGGQPPGPSPEEIARAARREKAASAFKDGIAALGRNDWQAAVALLTEAVDLDPENVEYKKSLERAEAGLKIATTRQRLQADRAAAEGGSAVTRLSAFRESLTLETSATRLAALNEGLRAEGLRSDCRPSQDASVVDLCWSDQEVIDFEPPGDDLIHPHDLEIIKGMTALAEQRGWSALERKRLLKNLYEFNSDGEAAGTLELVTTWKAVERRRIDSTLAQSIRNAVGVKLYRNGKQNFNDCAVYALASATGRPYSLIAAMATKNIREGKWRDPSERRNPELTIKKQKGGGLLNYEVVFLAESLGRAEVVSSADFEKTIQSGRAVMIGITFDNKSGHDVVLSKTFRHQGEPWFEMVDSNQVGFRRLYLSQSELAILLLEKGVAFSPDADTTPKLLR
;
A
#
# COMPACT_ATOMS: atom_id res chain seq x y z
N MET A 1 -18.71 6.87 54.78
CA MET A 1 -19.49 6.00 53.86
C MET A 1 -18.97 6.28 52.45
N GLY A 2 -18.39 5.38 51.66
CA GLY A 2 -17.98 4.00 51.85
C GLY A 2 -17.02 3.66 50.70
N GLU A 3 -15.78 3.31 51.03
CA GLU A 3 -14.71 2.96 50.08
C GLU A 3 -14.44 1.43 50.07
N THR A 4 -15.41 0.65 50.52
CA THR A 4 -15.28 -0.79 50.78
C THR A 4 -16.05 -1.70 49.83
N THR A 5 -16.71 -1.17 48.79
CA THR A 5 -17.62 -1.99 47.95
C THR A 5 -17.02 -2.40 46.59
N LEU A 6 -15.87 -1.87 46.17
CA LEU A 6 -15.30 -2.18 44.85
C LEU A 6 -14.29 -3.37 44.85
N LYS A 7 -13.76 -3.76 46.02
CA LYS A 7 -12.84 -4.91 46.14
C LYS A 7 -13.54 -6.27 46.19
N SER A 8 -14.86 -6.32 46.41
CA SER A 8 -15.62 -7.59 46.49
C SER A 8 -16.12 -8.10 45.14
N ILE A 9 -16.04 -7.30 44.06
CA ILE A 9 -16.52 -7.71 42.72
C ILE A 9 -15.39 -8.32 41.87
N ILE A 10 -14.12 -7.96 42.12
CA ILE A 10 -12.97 -8.47 41.34
C ILE A 10 -12.49 -9.83 41.86
N LEU A 11 -12.74 -10.17 43.13
CA LEU A 11 -12.41 -11.51 43.68
C LEU A 11 -13.47 -12.59 43.36
N GLY A 12 -14.69 -12.19 42.97
CA GLY A 12 -15.78 -13.11 42.65
C GLY A 12 -15.76 -13.69 41.22
N VAL A 13 -15.04 -13.05 40.29
CA VAL A 13 -14.99 -13.49 38.87
C VAL A 13 -13.79 -14.40 38.59
N ILE A 14 -12.73 -14.35 39.41
CA ILE A 14 -11.53 -15.18 39.23
C ILE A 14 -11.71 -16.60 39.81
N VAL A 15 -12.64 -16.80 40.74
CA VAL A 15 -12.96 -18.15 41.28
C VAL A 15 -13.93 -18.93 40.37
N ALA A 16 -14.63 -18.28 39.46
CA ALA A 16 -15.56 -18.93 38.53
C ALA A 16 -14.90 -19.51 37.26
N VAL A 17 -13.64 -19.18 36.96
CA VAL A 17 -12.92 -19.65 35.74
C VAL A 17 -11.94 -20.80 36.03
N VAL A 18 -11.69 -21.15 37.30
CA VAL A 18 -10.75 -22.23 37.67
C VAL A 18 -11.45 -23.53 38.10
N VAL A 19 -12.79 -23.58 38.16
CA VAL A 19 -13.55 -24.80 38.56
C VAL A 19 -14.22 -25.53 37.39
N LEU A 20 -14.04 -25.06 36.14
CA LEU A 20 -14.56 -25.71 34.92
C LEU A 20 -13.48 -26.43 34.10
N ALA A 21 -12.47 -26.97 34.77
CA ALA A 21 -11.57 -28.02 34.25
C ALA A 21 -11.82 -29.37 34.97
N GLY A 22 -13.08 -29.62 35.32
CA GLY A 22 -13.54 -30.87 35.91
C GLY A 22 -13.61 -31.97 34.88
N ALA A 23 -12.56 -32.79 34.85
CA ALA A 23 -12.71 -34.25 34.85
C ALA A 23 -13.69 -34.84 33.80
N ILE A 24 -13.21 -35.04 32.57
CA ILE A 24 -13.64 -36.23 31.82
C ILE A 24 -12.92 -37.42 32.47
N ILE A 25 -13.42 -37.84 33.62
CA ILE A 25 -13.22 -39.19 34.12
C ILE A 25 -14.07 -40.06 33.21
N VAL A 26 -13.43 -40.68 32.23
CA VAL A 26 -13.98 -41.90 31.63
C VAL A 26 -14.12 -42.88 32.79
N PRO A 27 -15.32 -43.39 33.12
CA PRO A 27 -15.43 -44.44 34.10
C PRO A 27 -14.72 -45.66 33.52
N SER A 28 -13.49 -45.90 33.98
CA SER A 28 -12.84 -47.20 33.87
C SER A 28 -13.73 -48.17 34.63
N GLN A 29 -14.61 -48.86 33.89
CA GLN A 29 -15.24 -50.07 34.40
C GLN A 29 -14.11 -51.01 34.80
N ILE A 30 -13.92 -51.19 36.10
CA ILE A 30 -13.25 -52.36 36.65
C ILE A 30 -14.32 -53.45 36.57
N PRO A 31 -14.22 -54.45 35.66
CA PRO A 31 -15.16 -55.55 35.70
C PRO A 31 -14.82 -56.39 36.93
N SER A 32 -15.75 -56.39 37.89
CA SER A 32 -15.88 -57.48 38.84
C SER A 32 -15.91 -58.80 38.07
N LYS A 33 -15.04 -59.74 38.42
CA LYS A 33 -15.11 -61.12 37.96
C LYS A 33 -16.52 -61.65 38.23
N GLY A 34 -17.31 -61.86 37.19
CA GLY A 34 -18.65 -62.42 37.32
C GLY A 34 -19.43 -62.31 36.02
N THR A 35 -19.64 -63.46 35.40
CA THR A 35 -20.56 -63.76 34.29
C THR A 35 -21.72 -62.76 34.14
N GLY A 36 -21.56 -61.79 33.25
CA GLY A 36 -22.61 -60.84 32.87
C GLY A 36 -22.91 -60.90 31.37
N THR A 37 -24.17 -60.72 31.00
CA THR A 37 -24.59 -60.57 29.60
C THR A 37 -24.44 -59.10 29.18
N CYS A 38 -23.84 -58.88 28.01
CA CYS A 38 -23.73 -57.60 27.33
C CYS A 38 -24.87 -57.46 26.31
N THR A 39 -25.43 -56.25 26.15
CA THR A 39 -26.47 -56.00 25.15
C THR A 39 -25.83 -55.64 23.80
N GLN A 40 -26.12 -56.40 22.74
CA GLN A 40 -25.58 -56.21 21.40
C GLN A 40 -26.72 -56.06 20.38
N TRP A 41 -26.60 -55.13 19.44
CA TRP A 41 -27.58 -54.91 18.39
C TRP A 41 -27.31 -55.83 17.21
N ILE A 42 -28.24 -56.74 16.92
CA ILE A 42 -28.13 -57.74 15.84
C ILE A 42 -29.45 -57.77 15.07
N ASN A 43 -29.38 -57.65 13.74
CA ASN A 43 -30.55 -57.71 12.84
C ASN A 43 -31.72 -56.78 13.23
N GLY A 44 -31.41 -55.56 13.68
CA GLY A 44 -32.42 -54.55 13.99
C GLY A 44 -33.09 -54.69 15.37
N LYS A 45 -32.58 -55.54 16.27
CA LYS A 45 -33.02 -55.62 17.67
C LYS A 45 -31.84 -55.78 18.63
N TYR A 46 -32.03 -55.37 19.88
CA TYR A 46 -31.07 -55.60 20.96
C TYR A 46 -31.23 -57.02 21.52
N HIS A 47 -30.11 -57.74 21.62
CA HIS A 47 -30.01 -59.07 22.19
C HIS A 47 -29.04 -59.06 23.38
N GLN A 48 -29.31 -59.84 24.43
CA GLN A 48 -28.38 -60.06 25.52
C GLN A 48 -27.47 -61.25 25.16
N VAL A 49 -26.16 -61.03 25.06
CA VAL A 49 -25.16 -62.04 24.73
C VAL A 49 -24.04 -62.07 25.78
N PRO A 50 -23.38 -63.21 26.05
CA PRO A 50 -22.26 -63.25 26.99
C PRO A 50 -21.13 -62.31 26.55
N CYS A 51 -20.60 -61.49 27.46
CA CYS A 51 -19.51 -60.57 27.12
C CYS A 51 -18.25 -61.35 26.68
N ALA A 52 -17.72 -61.05 25.50
CA ALA A 52 -16.46 -61.63 25.02
C ALA A 52 -15.30 -61.19 25.93
N ALA A 53 -14.39 -62.11 26.26
CA ALA A 53 -13.20 -61.79 27.04
C ALA A 53 -12.36 -60.71 26.31
N PRO A 54 -11.83 -59.70 27.02
CA PRO A 54 -11.02 -58.68 26.39
C PRO A 54 -9.78 -59.32 25.74
N PRO A 55 -9.38 -58.90 24.54
CA PRO A 55 -8.17 -59.42 23.90
C PRO A 55 -6.94 -59.12 24.76
N PRO A 56 -5.90 -59.99 24.72
CA PRO A 56 -4.66 -59.75 25.45
C PRO A 56 -4.07 -58.40 25.04
N GLN A 57 -3.75 -57.56 26.03
CA GLN A 57 -3.17 -56.23 25.81
C GLN A 57 -1.83 -56.40 25.08
N GLY A 58 -1.82 -56.09 23.78
CA GLY A 58 -0.61 -55.99 22.98
C GLY A 58 0.29 -54.89 23.53
N GLY A 59 1.60 -55.16 23.52
CA GLY A 59 2.63 -54.30 24.11
C GLY A 59 2.53 -52.84 23.66
N GLN A 60 2.80 -51.95 24.62
CA GLN A 60 2.92 -50.51 24.42
C GLN A 60 3.86 -50.25 23.22
N PRO A 61 3.43 -49.45 22.21
CA PRO A 61 4.28 -49.19 21.06
C PRO A 61 5.61 -48.60 21.54
N PRO A 62 6.76 -48.98 20.93
CA PRO A 62 8.04 -48.40 21.30
C PRO A 62 7.94 -46.87 21.16
N GLY A 63 8.42 -46.16 22.17
CA GLY A 63 8.48 -44.70 22.14
C GLY A 63 9.29 -44.19 20.95
N PRO A 64 9.20 -42.89 20.63
CA PRO A 64 9.90 -42.31 19.50
C PRO A 64 11.40 -42.60 19.61
N SER A 65 11.98 -43.05 18.51
CA SER A 65 13.41 -43.29 18.39
C SER A 65 14.20 -42.00 18.65
N PRO A 66 15.47 -42.08 19.07
CA PRO A 66 16.33 -40.91 19.23
C PRO A 66 16.40 -40.03 17.97
N GLU A 67 16.28 -40.64 16.79
CA GLU A 67 16.28 -39.93 15.51
C GLU A 67 14.99 -39.12 15.29
N GLU A 68 13.84 -39.65 15.70
CA GLU A 68 12.55 -38.94 15.64
C GLU A 68 12.51 -37.76 16.61
N ILE A 69 13.09 -37.91 17.80
CA ILE A 69 13.24 -36.83 18.78
C ILE A 69 14.14 -35.72 18.21
N ALA A 70 15.29 -36.09 17.62
CA ALA A 70 16.20 -35.13 16.99
C ALA A 70 15.60 -34.43 15.76
N ARG A 71 14.72 -35.11 15.02
CA ARG A 71 13.99 -34.52 13.88
C ARG A 71 12.90 -33.55 14.34
N ALA A 72 12.18 -33.89 15.41
CA ALA A 72 11.19 -33.01 16.02
C ALA A 72 11.83 -31.72 16.56
N ALA A 73 12.95 -31.84 17.28
CA ALA A 73 13.69 -30.68 17.80
C ALA A 73 14.22 -29.76 16.67
N ARG A 74 14.70 -30.34 15.56
CA ARG A 74 15.13 -29.56 14.38
C ARG A 74 13.97 -28.79 13.76
N ARG A 75 12.80 -29.41 13.63
CA ARG A 75 11.59 -28.75 13.09
C ARG A 75 11.08 -27.62 13.99
N GLU A 76 11.12 -27.82 15.31
CA GLU A 76 10.75 -26.77 16.26
C GLU A 76 11.69 -25.56 16.15
N LYS A 77 13.00 -25.82 16.06
CA LYS A 77 13.99 -24.76 15.84
C LYS A 77 13.78 -24.06 14.48
N ALA A 78 13.51 -24.82 13.42
CA ALA A 78 13.20 -24.28 12.10
C ALA A 78 11.96 -23.37 12.11
N ALA A 79 10.90 -23.78 12.82
CA ALA A 79 9.68 -22.99 12.97
C ALA A 79 9.90 -21.70 13.77
N SER A 80 10.77 -21.73 14.78
CA SER A 80 11.16 -20.51 15.51
C SER A 80 11.94 -19.55 14.62
N ALA A 81 12.97 -20.04 13.92
CA ALA A 81 13.77 -19.23 12.98
C ALA A 81 12.89 -18.63 11.87
N PHE A 82 11.95 -19.41 11.34
CA PHE A 82 10.98 -18.94 10.35
C PHE A 82 10.11 -17.81 10.92
N LYS A 83 9.53 -17.99 12.11
CA LYS A 83 8.69 -16.97 12.75
C LYS A 83 9.46 -15.66 12.94
N ASP A 84 10.69 -15.73 13.42
CA ASP A 84 11.53 -14.55 13.63
C ASP A 84 11.93 -13.91 12.30
N GLY A 85 12.19 -14.72 11.27
CA GLY A 85 12.43 -14.28 9.89
C GLY A 85 11.24 -13.55 9.27
N ILE A 86 10.02 -14.06 9.46
CA ILE A 86 8.78 -13.38 9.06
C ILE A 86 8.60 -12.06 9.83
N ALA A 87 8.93 -12.03 11.12
CA ALA A 87 8.89 -10.79 11.89
C ALA A 87 9.91 -9.76 11.40
N ALA A 88 11.11 -10.19 10.98
CA ALA A 88 12.12 -9.33 10.36
C ALA A 88 11.67 -8.80 8.99
N LEU A 89 11.04 -9.65 8.16
CA LEU A 89 10.38 -9.21 6.92
C LEU A 89 9.34 -8.13 7.19
N GLY A 90 8.53 -8.31 8.24
CA GLY A 90 7.52 -7.33 8.65
C GLY A 90 8.12 -5.99 9.10
N ARG A 91 9.38 -5.96 9.55
CA ARG A 91 10.12 -4.74 9.90
C ARG A 91 10.95 -4.17 8.75
N ASN A 92 10.87 -4.75 7.55
CA ASN A 92 11.76 -4.46 6.42
C ASN A 92 13.26 -4.60 6.76
N ASP A 93 13.60 -5.39 7.78
CA ASP A 93 14.98 -5.72 8.12
C ASP A 93 15.43 -6.87 7.22
N TRP A 94 15.69 -6.53 5.96
CA TRP A 94 15.96 -7.52 4.91
C TRP A 94 17.21 -8.36 5.21
N GLN A 95 18.20 -7.80 5.91
CA GLN A 95 19.41 -8.51 6.30
C GLN A 95 19.11 -9.55 7.37
N ALA A 96 18.41 -9.18 8.45
CA ALA A 96 18.02 -10.12 9.47
C ALA A 96 17.04 -11.18 8.93
N ALA A 97 16.11 -10.77 8.04
CA ALA A 97 15.16 -11.67 7.40
C ALA A 97 15.85 -12.75 6.59
N VAL A 98 16.81 -12.39 5.72
CA VAL A 98 17.60 -13.37 4.95
C VAL A 98 18.31 -14.33 5.90
N ALA A 99 19.03 -13.83 6.91
CA ALA A 99 19.78 -14.69 7.84
C ALA A 99 18.89 -15.71 8.57
N LEU A 100 17.75 -15.27 9.11
CA LEU A 100 16.82 -16.12 9.88
C LEU A 100 16.09 -17.12 8.98
N LEU A 101 15.72 -16.72 7.76
CA LEU A 101 15.04 -17.60 6.81
C LEU A 101 16.00 -18.61 6.16
N THR A 102 17.27 -18.26 5.97
CA THR A 102 18.31 -19.22 5.61
C THR A 102 18.45 -20.28 6.70
N GLU A 103 18.52 -19.90 7.99
CA GLU A 103 18.58 -20.88 9.09
C GLU A 103 17.35 -21.80 9.10
N ALA A 104 16.15 -21.26 8.84
CA ALA A 104 14.93 -22.07 8.75
C ALA A 104 14.98 -23.09 7.59
N VAL A 105 15.46 -22.67 6.42
CA VAL A 105 15.62 -23.56 5.23
C VAL A 105 16.70 -24.62 5.48
N ASP A 106 17.81 -24.27 6.13
CA ASP A 106 18.88 -25.22 6.45
C ASP A 106 18.42 -26.29 7.44
N LEU A 107 17.53 -25.93 8.37
CA LEU A 107 16.98 -26.86 9.36
C LEU A 107 15.83 -27.73 8.82
N ASP A 108 15.07 -27.24 7.84
CA ASP A 108 13.99 -27.99 7.16
C ASP A 108 13.94 -27.68 5.64
N PRO A 109 14.84 -28.27 4.83
CA PRO A 109 14.99 -27.92 3.42
C PRO A 109 13.82 -28.35 2.54
N GLU A 110 12.97 -29.28 2.98
CA GLU A 110 11.79 -29.71 2.22
C GLU A 110 10.60 -28.74 2.37
N ASN A 111 10.70 -27.76 3.27
CA ASN A 111 9.64 -26.81 3.51
C ASN A 111 9.56 -25.73 2.41
N VAL A 112 8.57 -25.86 1.54
CA VAL A 112 8.31 -24.94 0.42
C VAL A 112 8.03 -23.51 0.89
N GLU A 113 7.39 -23.33 2.06
CA GLU A 113 7.05 -22.01 2.59
C GLU A 113 8.30 -21.24 3.04
N TYR A 114 9.28 -21.94 3.62
CA TYR A 114 10.53 -21.34 4.07
C TYR A 114 11.35 -20.85 2.87
N LYS A 115 11.45 -21.67 1.83
CA LYS A 115 12.11 -21.33 0.56
C LYS A 115 11.50 -20.09 -0.10
N LYS A 116 10.16 -20.05 -0.23
CA LYS A 116 9.45 -18.89 -0.80
C LYS A 116 9.67 -17.61 0.01
N SER A 117 9.72 -17.73 1.33
CA SER A 117 9.93 -16.57 2.20
C SER A 117 11.37 -16.08 2.13
N LEU A 118 12.35 -16.98 2.01
CA LEU A 118 13.76 -16.64 1.77
C LEU A 118 13.95 -15.91 0.44
N GLU A 119 13.38 -16.43 -0.66
CA GLU A 119 13.41 -15.77 -1.97
C GLU A 119 12.87 -14.33 -1.91
N ARG A 120 11.77 -14.12 -1.16
CA ARG A 120 11.20 -12.79 -0.93
C ARG A 120 12.15 -11.89 -0.13
N ALA A 121 12.82 -12.41 0.89
CA ALA A 121 13.78 -11.67 1.69
C ALA A 121 15.01 -11.24 0.88
N GLU A 122 15.53 -12.13 0.05
CA GLU A 122 16.67 -11.87 -0.85
C GLU A 122 16.33 -10.81 -1.91
N ALA A 123 15.14 -10.89 -2.51
CA ALA A 123 14.65 -9.86 -3.43
C ALA A 123 14.53 -8.49 -2.73
N GLY A 124 13.96 -8.46 -1.52
CA GLY A 124 13.88 -7.24 -0.71
C GLY A 124 15.25 -6.65 -0.38
N LEU A 125 16.23 -7.50 -0.04
CA LEU A 125 17.61 -7.07 0.23
C LEU A 125 18.29 -6.51 -1.02
N LYS A 126 18.13 -7.14 -2.19
CA LYS A 126 18.65 -6.64 -3.48
C LYS A 126 18.07 -5.26 -3.82
N ILE A 127 16.78 -5.06 -3.60
CA ILE A 127 16.12 -3.77 -3.85
C ILE A 127 16.63 -2.71 -2.86
N ALA A 128 16.70 -3.03 -1.57
CA ALA A 128 17.15 -2.09 -0.54
C ALA A 128 18.61 -1.64 -0.76
N THR A 129 19.50 -2.58 -1.09
CA THR A 129 20.92 -2.28 -1.40
C THR A 129 21.07 -1.46 -2.68
N THR A 130 20.30 -1.79 -3.73
CA THR A 130 20.28 -1.00 -4.98
C THR A 130 19.80 0.43 -4.72
N ARG A 131 18.74 0.60 -3.92
CA ARG A 131 18.23 1.92 -3.53
C ARG A 131 19.27 2.74 -2.77
N GLN A 132 19.94 2.13 -1.79
CA GLN A 132 20.98 2.81 -1.02
C GLN A 132 22.14 3.26 -1.92
N ARG A 133 22.52 2.44 -2.90
CA ARG A 133 23.53 2.81 -3.91
C ARG A 133 23.08 3.99 -4.77
N LEU A 134 21.86 3.96 -5.29
CA LEU A 134 21.32 5.07 -6.09
C LEU A 134 21.22 6.38 -5.30
N GLN A 135 20.86 6.30 -4.00
CA GLN A 135 20.86 7.46 -3.11
C GLN A 135 22.28 7.99 -2.87
N ALA A 136 23.27 7.11 -2.69
CA ALA A 136 24.67 7.51 -2.56
C ALA A 136 25.22 8.13 -3.87
N ASP A 137 24.88 7.56 -5.02
CA ASP A 137 25.26 8.08 -6.35
C ASP A 137 24.63 9.46 -6.60
N ARG A 138 23.35 9.64 -6.22
CA ARG A 138 22.65 10.93 -6.29
C ARG A 138 23.27 11.96 -5.34
N ALA A 139 23.55 11.60 -4.09
CA ALA A 139 24.22 12.48 -3.14
C ALA A 139 25.64 12.86 -3.61
N ALA A 140 26.35 11.94 -4.26
CA ALA A 140 27.66 12.21 -4.89
C ALA A 140 27.54 13.13 -6.12
N ALA A 141 26.48 12.99 -6.92
CA ALA A 141 26.19 13.87 -8.06
C ALA A 141 25.67 15.27 -7.66
N GLU A 142 25.05 15.38 -6.48
CA GLU A 142 24.62 16.65 -5.88
C GLU A 142 25.79 17.34 -5.15
N GLY A 143 26.68 16.58 -4.48
CA GLY A 143 27.91 17.08 -3.85
C GLY A 143 29.03 17.41 -4.85
N GLY A 144 29.08 16.72 -5.99
CA GLY A 144 29.99 16.97 -7.10
C GLY A 144 29.33 17.81 -8.20
N SER A 145 29.67 19.10 -8.25
CA SER A 145 29.45 20.02 -9.37
C SER A 145 28.14 20.82 -9.51
N ALA A 146 27.46 21.18 -8.41
CA ALA A 146 26.62 22.40 -8.48
C ALA A 146 27.50 23.63 -8.82
N VAL A 147 28.70 23.71 -8.21
CA VAL A 147 29.67 24.80 -8.41
C VAL A 147 30.35 24.74 -9.78
N THR A 148 30.72 23.56 -10.28
CA THR A 148 31.36 23.41 -11.62
C THR A 148 30.36 23.60 -12.75
N ARG A 149 29.10 23.19 -12.58
CA ARG A 149 28.03 23.47 -13.58
C ARG A 149 27.64 24.94 -13.56
N LEU A 150 27.57 25.59 -12.40
CA LEU A 150 27.36 27.04 -12.31
C LEU A 150 28.55 27.84 -12.86
N SER A 151 29.81 27.39 -12.72
CA SER A 151 30.96 28.08 -13.31
C SER A 151 30.99 27.93 -14.83
N ALA A 152 30.74 26.72 -15.36
CA ALA A 152 30.66 26.48 -16.80
C ALA A 152 29.44 27.15 -17.46
N PHE A 153 28.32 27.25 -16.74
CA PHE A 153 27.14 28.00 -17.18
C PHE A 153 27.37 29.52 -17.12
N ARG A 154 28.11 30.02 -16.11
CA ARG A 154 28.49 31.43 -16.01
C ARG A 154 29.51 31.85 -17.07
N GLU A 155 30.42 30.96 -17.46
CA GLU A 155 31.35 31.15 -18.58
C GLU A 155 30.65 31.05 -19.95
N SER A 156 29.56 30.29 -20.08
CA SER A 156 28.77 30.23 -21.33
C SER A 156 27.76 31.36 -21.50
N LEU A 157 27.55 32.19 -20.45
CA LEU A 157 26.67 33.35 -20.44
C LEU A 157 27.34 34.66 -20.90
N THR A 158 28.62 34.66 -21.27
CA THR A 158 29.36 35.87 -21.67
C THR A 158 29.48 36.10 -23.18
N LEU A 159 28.78 35.33 -24.03
CA LEU A 159 28.79 35.55 -25.49
C LEU A 159 27.38 35.55 -26.11
N GLU A 160 26.98 36.76 -26.54
CA GLU A 160 25.96 37.18 -27.52
C GLU A 160 24.47 36.75 -27.35
N THR A 161 23.61 37.67 -27.78
CA THR A 161 22.23 37.92 -27.35
C THR A 161 21.26 36.73 -27.45
N SER A 162 20.49 36.57 -26.36
CA SER A 162 19.48 35.55 -26.06
C SER A 162 18.33 35.36 -27.07
N ALA A 163 18.11 36.29 -27.99
CA ALA A 163 17.00 36.22 -28.95
C ALA A 163 17.22 35.16 -30.05
N THR A 164 18.46 34.99 -30.52
CA THR A 164 18.78 34.11 -31.67
C THR A 164 18.80 32.63 -31.28
N ARG A 165 19.16 32.30 -30.03
CA ARG A 165 19.10 30.93 -29.49
C ARG A 165 17.66 30.45 -29.27
N LEU A 166 16.75 31.35 -28.87
CA LEU A 166 15.34 30.98 -28.66
C LEU A 166 14.65 30.62 -29.99
N ALA A 167 15.03 31.29 -31.09
CA ALA A 167 14.53 30.98 -32.42
C ALA A 167 15.02 29.60 -32.90
N ALA A 168 16.31 29.31 -32.78
CA ALA A 168 16.90 28.03 -33.20
C ALA A 168 16.38 26.83 -32.38
N LEU A 169 16.16 27.02 -31.06
CA LEU A 169 15.58 25.99 -30.20
C LEU A 169 14.12 25.69 -30.56
N ASN A 170 13.32 26.73 -30.81
CA ASN A 170 11.92 26.58 -31.23
C ASN A 170 11.78 25.97 -32.63
N GLU A 171 12.76 26.17 -33.50
CA GLU A 171 12.79 25.60 -34.85
C GLU A 171 13.19 24.11 -34.81
N GLY A 172 14.14 23.72 -33.94
CA GLY A 172 14.47 22.31 -33.66
C GLY A 172 13.31 21.53 -33.03
N LEU A 173 12.62 22.12 -32.04
CA LEU A 173 11.47 21.50 -31.37
C LEU A 173 10.28 21.28 -32.33
N ARG A 174 10.04 22.23 -33.25
CA ARG A 174 9.00 22.07 -34.29
C ARG A 174 9.32 20.97 -35.30
N ALA A 175 10.60 20.78 -35.65
CA ALA A 175 11.02 19.73 -36.58
C ALA A 175 10.77 18.31 -36.02
N GLU A 176 10.73 18.15 -34.70
CA GLU A 176 10.39 16.89 -34.02
C GLU A 176 8.90 16.77 -33.63
N GLY A 177 8.05 17.71 -34.07
CA GLY A 177 6.61 17.68 -33.79
C GLY A 177 6.24 18.10 -32.36
N LEU A 178 7.16 18.73 -31.61
CA LEU A 178 6.92 19.24 -30.26
C LEU A 178 6.31 20.65 -30.32
N ARG A 179 5.25 20.90 -29.54
CA ARG A 179 4.62 22.24 -29.45
C ARG A 179 5.48 23.17 -28.60
N SER A 180 5.90 24.29 -29.19
CA SER A 180 6.75 25.31 -28.58
C SER A 180 5.95 26.48 -27.99
N ASP A 181 4.96 26.24 -27.13
CA ASP A 181 4.17 27.31 -26.50
C ASP A 181 4.74 27.76 -25.14
N CYS A 182 6.07 27.81 -25.03
CA CYS A 182 6.75 28.48 -23.93
C CYS A 182 6.72 30.00 -24.17
N ARG A 183 5.61 30.67 -23.81
CA ARG A 183 5.60 32.14 -23.76
C ARG A 183 6.24 32.62 -22.46
N PRO A 184 7.18 33.60 -22.52
CA PRO A 184 7.61 34.29 -21.32
C PRO A 184 6.41 35.07 -20.76
N SER A 185 5.96 34.66 -19.59
CA SER A 185 5.19 35.53 -18.69
C SER A 185 6.04 36.76 -18.40
N GLN A 186 5.48 37.96 -18.55
CA GLN A 186 6.16 39.21 -18.16
C GLN A 186 6.34 39.33 -16.63
N ASP A 187 5.76 38.40 -15.86
CA ASP A 187 6.04 38.23 -14.44
C ASP A 187 7.15 37.21 -14.22
N ALA A 188 8.25 37.65 -13.61
CA ALA A 188 9.41 36.87 -13.22
C ALA A 188 9.14 35.80 -12.12
N SER A 189 7.87 35.58 -11.75
CA SER A 189 7.42 34.60 -10.77
C SER A 189 6.91 33.28 -11.38
N VAL A 190 6.93 33.14 -12.71
CA VAL A 190 6.46 31.94 -13.42
C VAL A 190 7.61 31.34 -14.26
N VAL A 191 8.62 30.79 -13.58
CA VAL A 191 9.74 30.07 -14.22
C VAL A 191 9.54 28.54 -14.17
N ASP A 192 8.44 28.05 -13.58
CA ASP A 192 8.30 26.63 -13.20
C ASP A 192 7.83 25.68 -14.32
N LEU A 193 7.41 26.15 -15.50
CA LEU A 193 6.74 25.29 -16.48
C LEU A 193 7.66 24.62 -17.52
N CYS A 194 8.96 24.92 -17.54
CA CYS A 194 9.89 24.31 -18.51
C CYS A 194 10.79 23.22 -17.91
N TRP A 195 10.82 23.05 -16.59
CA TRP A 195 11.74 22.10 -15.93
C TRP A 195 11.19 20.68 -15.81
N SER A 196 9.88 20.47 -15.93
CA SER A 196 9.25 19.17 -15.66
C SER A 196 9.38 18.12 -16.76
N ASP A 197 9.66 18.52 -17.99
CA ASP A 197 9.61 17.61 -19.14
C ASP A 197 10.98 17.02 -19.46
N GLN A 198 12.07 17.70 -19.11
CA GLN A 198 13.42 17.17 -19.30
C GLN A 198 13.67 15.93 -18.45
N GLU A 199 13.23 15.90 -17.20
CA GLU A 199 13.31 14.71 -16.35
C GLU A 199 12.52 13.52 -16.93
N VAL A 200 11.38 13.80 -17.57
CA VAL A 200 10.61 12.78 -18.28
C VAL A 200 11.37 12.31 -19.52
N ILE A 201 11.99 13.23 -20.27
CA ILE A 201 12.76 12.92 -21.49
C ILE A 201 14.01 12.09 -21.15
N ASP A 202 14.64 12.32 -20.01
CA ASP A 202 15.85 11.61 -19.60
C ASP A 202 15.56 10.33 -18.80
N PHE A 203 14.28 10.06 -18.49
CA PHE A 203 13.90 8.85 -17.78
C PHE A 203 14.18 7.60 -18.61
N GLU A 204 14.99 6.71 -18.05
CA GLU A 204 15.17 5.34 -18.54
C GLU A 204 14.57 4.39 -17.51
N PRO A 205 13.66 3.48 -17.91
CA PRO A 205 13.09 2.52 -16.97
C PRO A 205 14.21 1.64 -16.38
N PRO A 206 14.19 1.36 -15.07
CA PRO A 206 15.08 0.37 -14.49
C PRO A 206 14.91 -0.98 -15.20
N GLY A 207 15.95 -1.80 -15.16
CA GLY A 207 15.92 -3.14 -15.75
C GLY A 207 14.73 -3.97 -15.25
N ASP A 208 14.15 -4.77 -16.15
CA ASP A 208 12.98 -5.62 -15.88
C ASP A 208 13.21 -6.58 -14.68
N ASP A 209 14.46 -6.86 -14.31
CA ASP A 209 14.84 -7.75 -13.21
C ASP A 209 14.63 -7.16 -11.80
N LEU A 210 14.28 -5.87 -11.71
CA LEU A 210 14.03 -5.17 -10.44
C LEU A 210 12.53 -5.05 -10.11
N ILE A 211 11.65 -5.50 -11.00
CA ILE A 211 10.20 -5.37 -10.86
C ILE A 211 9.57 -6.75 -10.78
N HIS A 212 8.60 -6.90 -9.88
CA HIS A 212 7.86 -8.14 -9.77
C HIS A 212 7.19 -8.47 -11.12
N PRO A 213 7.31 -9.69 -11.66
CA PRO A 213 6.83 -10.01 -13.01
C PRO A 213 5.37 -9.63 -13.28
N HIS A 214 4.51 -9.81 -12.27
CA HIS A 214 3.10 -9.42 -12.37
C HIS A 214 2.91 -7.90 -12.58
N ASP A 215 3.67 -7.08 -11.86
CA ASP A 215 3.59 -5.62 -11.97
C ASP A 215 4.11 -5.15 -13.32
N LEU A 216 5.18 -5.79 -13.80
CA LEU A 216 5.74 -5.54 -15.12
C LEU A 216 4.72 -5.84 -16.24
N GLU A 217 3.94 -6.92 -16.12
CA GLU A 217 2.85 -7.21 -17.06
C GLU A 217 1.75 -6.15 -17.05
N ILE A 218 1.38 -5.64 -15.86
CA ILE A 218 0.40 -4.55 -15.71
C ILE A 218 0.93 -3.28 -16.39
N ILE A 219 2.17 -2.88 -16.11
CA ILE A 219 2.80 -1.68 -16.66
C ILE A 219 2.91 -1.77 -18.19
N LYS A 220 3.35 -2.92 -18.72
CA LYS A 220 3.40 -3.18 -20.18
C LYS A 220 2.00 -3.09 -20.79
N GLY A 221 0.99 -3.65 -20.14
CA GLY A 221 -0.40 -3.59 -20.59
C GLY A 221 -0.96 -2.16 -20.64
N MET A 222 -0.67 -1.34 -19.63
CA MET A 222 -1.09 0.06 -19.57
C MET A 222 -0.40 0.91 -20.63
N THR A 223 0.90 0.74 -20.81
CA THR A 223 1.68 1.46 -21.82
C THR A 223 1.21 1.12 -23.24
N ALA A 224 0.92 -0.16 -23.51
CA ALA A 224 0.34 -0.60 -24.77
C ALA A 224 -1.06 -0.02 -25.02
N LEU A 225 -1.90 0.11 -23.97
CA LEU A 225 -3.21 0.74 -24.11
C LEU A 225 -3.11 2.25 -24.37
N ALA A 226 -2.16 2.95 -23.74
CA ALA A 226 -1.89 4.36 -24.03
C ALA A 226 -1.47 4.56 -25.50
N GLU A 227 -0.58 3.71 -26.01
CA GLU A 227 -0.21 3.67 -27.43
C GLU A 227 -1.41 3.42 -28.34
N GLN A 228 -2.23 2.41 -28.04
CA GLN A 228 -3.43 2.11 -28.82
C GLN A 228 -4.41 3.29 -28.87
N ARG A 229 -4.46 4.11 -27.81
CA ARG A 229 -5.30 5.30 -27.72
C ARG A 229 -4.67 6.54 -28.35
N GLY A 230 -3.49 6.41 -28.96
CA GLY A 230 -2.82 7.49 -29.67
C GLY A 230 -2.16 8.52 -28.75
N TRP A 231 -1.80 8.14 -27.52
CA TRP A 231 -1.02 9.03 -26.65
C TRP A 231 0.34 9.34 -27.28
N SER A 232 0.78 10.57 -27.16
CA SER A 232 2.07 11.05 -27.66
C SER A 232 3.22 10.30 -26.99
N ALA A 233 4.41 10.35 -27.61
CA ALA A 233 5.62 9.76 -27.03
C ALA A 233 5.92 10.32 -25.63
N LEU A 234 5.72 11.63 -25.43
CA LEU A 234 5.94 12.29 -24.15
C LEU A 234 4.93 11.84 -23.09
N GLU A 235 3.64 11.77 -23.41
CA GLU A 235 2.60 11.28 -22.48
C GLU A 235 2.86 9.83 -22.07
N ARG A 236 3.26 8.97 -23.02
CA ARG A 236 3.61 7.58 -22.74
C ARG A 236 4.86 7.47 -21.87
N LYS A 237 5.88 8.31 -22.11
CA LYS A 237 7.10 8.31 -21.30
C LYS A 237 6.85 8.81 -19.87
N ARG A 238 6.00 9.82 -19.72
CA ARG A 238 5.55 10.31 -18.40
C ARG A 238 4.75 9.25 -17.65
N LEU A 239 3.79 8.60 -18.33
CA LEU A 239 3.04 7.49 -17.76
C LEU A 239 4.00 6.38 -17.28
N LEU A 240 4.96 5.99 -18.12
CA LEU A 240 5.95 4.97 -17.78
C LEU A 240 6.74 5.38 -16.54
N LYS A 241 7.30 6.58 -16.49
CA LYS A 241 7.99 7.12 -15.31
C LYS A 241 7.14 7.01 -14.06
N ASN A 242 5.92 7.54 -14.11
CA ASN A 242 5.00 7.53 -12.98
C ASN A 242 4.67 6.09 -12.52
N LEU A 243 4.42 5.16 -13.45
CA LEU A 243 4.15 3.77 -13.10
C LEU A 243 5.32 3.07 -12.41
N TYR A 244 6.55 3.36 -12.83
CA TYR A 244 7.76 2.80 -12.22
C TYR A 244 8.12 3.45 -10.87
N GLU A 245 7.81 4.73 -10.71
CA GLU A 245 8.08 5.47 -9.48
C GLU A 245 7.02 5.24 -8.39
N PHE A 246 5.82 4.77 -8.77
CA PHE A 246 4.70 4.49 -7.87
C PHE A 246 4.96 3.24 -7.05
N ASN A 247 5.49 3.44 -5.85
CA ASN A 247 5.87 2.39 -4.93
C ASN A 247 5.57 2.78 -3.48
N SER A 248 5.86 1.85 -2.56
CA SER A 248 5.61 2.03 -1.13
C SER A 248 6.37 3.23 -0.56
N ASP A 249 5.71 4.03 0.29
CA ASP A 249 6.31 5.24 0.88
C ASP A 249 5.96 5.47 2.36
N GLY A 250 5.19 4.55 2.97
CA GLY A 250 4.89 4.55 4.40
C GLY A 250 5.88 3.77 5.25
N GLU A 251 5.75 3.92 6.56
CA GLU A 251 6.48 3.17 7.57
C GLU A 251 5.89 1.76 7.75
N ALA A 252 6.75 0.80 8.04
CA ALA A 252 6.30 -0.55 8.36
C ALA A 252 5.61 -0.55 9.73
N ALA A 253 4.29 -0.65 9.72
CA ALA A 253 3.48 -0.65 10.93
C ALA A 253 2.79 -2.01 11.18
N GLY A 254 2.75 -2.42 12.44
CA GLY A 254 1.98 -3.58 12.86
C GLY A 254 0.48 -3.33 12.76
N THR A 255 -0.35 -4.38 12.60
CA THR A 255 -1.81 -4.22 12.49
C THR A 255 -2.42 -3.50 13.70
N LEU A 256 -1.91 -3.73 14.91
CA LEU A 256 -2.41 -3.05 16.12
C LEU A 256 -2.14 -1.55 16.07
N GLU A 257 -0.97 -1.16 15.57
CA GLU A 257 -0.55 0.23 15.43
C GLU A 257 -1.42 0.95 14.41
N LEU A 258 -1.60 0.37 13.22
CA LEU A 258 -2.51 0.88 12.18
C LEU A 258 -3.93 1.13 12.70
N VAL A 259 -4.52 0.12 13.35
CA VAL A 259 -5.88 0.22 13.90
C VAL A 259 -5.97 1.30 14.97
N THR A 260 -4.93 1.45 15.78
CA THR A 260 -4.89 2.44 16.87
C THR A 260 -4.74 3.85 16.31
N THR A 261 -3.81 4.06 15.39
CA THR A 261 -3.58 5.33 14.70
C THR A 261 -4.82 5.76 13.92
N TRP A 262 -5.43 4.85 13.16
CA TRP A 262 -6.67 5.15 12.44
C TRP A 262 -7.80 5.57 13.38
N LYS A 263 -8.03 4.84 14.48
CA LYS A 263 -9.06 5.21 15.47
C LYS A 263 -8.77 6.56 16.13
N ALA A 264 -7.50 6.92 16.32
CA ALA A 264 -7.12 8.22 16.84
C ALA A 264 -7.50 9.33 15.86
N VAL A 265 -7.17 9.18 14.58
CA VAL A 265 -7.57 10.10 13.50
C VAL A 265 -9.09 10.20 13.40
N GLU A 266 -9.79 9.06 13.37
CA GLU A 266 -11.25 9.00 13.21
C GLU A 266 -12.01 9.54 14.41
N ARG A 267 -11.42 9.58 15.62
CA ARG A 267 -12.08 10.12 16.83
C ARG A 267 -11.56 11.49 17.23
N ARG A 268 -10.62 12.05 16.47
CA ARG A 268 -9.99 13.33 16.76
C ARG A 268 -11.02 14.43 16.95
N ARG A 269 -11.00 15.01 18.15
CA ARG A 269 -11.76 16.21 18.48
C ARG A 269 -10.96 17.43 18.02
N ILE A 270 -11.65 18.39 17.44
CA ILE A 270 -11.06 19.68 17.06
C ILE A 270 -11.20 20.61 18.26
N ASP A 271 -10.16 20.65 19.09
CA ASP A 271 -10.08 21.65 20.16
C ASP A 271 -9.74 23.05 19.62
N SER A 272 -9.70 24.04 20.51
CA SER A 272 -9.44 25.44 20.12
C SER A 272 -8.06 25.65 19.50
N THR A 273 -7.05 24.88 19.93
CA THR A 273 -5.67 25.00 19.44
C THR A 273 -5.54 24.39 18.05
N LEU A 274 -6.10 23.20 17.82
CA LEU A 274 -6.13 22.57 16.52
C LEU A 274 -7.00 23.38 15.54
N ALA A 275 -8.14 23.91 16.00
CA ALA A 275 -8.98 24.79 15.20
C ALA A 275 -8.23 26.05 14.72
N GLN A 276 -7.37 26.63 15.56
CA GLN A 276 -6.55 27.77 15.18
C GLN A 276 -5.50 27.40 14.13
N SER A 277 -4.85 26.24 14.27
CA SER A 277 -3.93 25.72 13.24
C SER A 277 -4.63 25.48 11.90
N ILE A 278 -5.82 24.85 11.91
CA ILE A 278 -6.60 24.56 10.70
C ILE A 278 -7.03 25.84 9.97
N ARG A 279 -7.35 26.92 10.70
CA ARG A 279 -7.69 28.22 10.07
C ARG A 279 -6.59 28.78 9.20
N ASN A 280 -5.33 28.46 9.51
CA ASN A 280 -4.15 28.90 8.77
C ASN A 280 -3.66 27.87 7.74
N ALA A 281 -4.44 26.81 7.49
CA ALA A 281 -4.05 25.76 6.57
C ALA A 281 -4.00 26.26 5.12
N VAL A 282 -2.92 25.89 4.44
CA VAL A 282 -2.64 26.24 3.04
C VAL A 282 -3.00 25.05 2.16
N GLY A 283 -3.58 25.31 0.99
CA GLY A 283 -3.90 24.28 0.00
C GLY A 283 -5.24 24.54 -0.68
N VAL A 284 -5.72 23.54 -1.41
CA VAL A 284 -6.95 23.65 -2.19
C VAL A 284 -8.18 23.36 -1.34
N LYS A 285 -9.21 24.20 -1.50
CA LYS A 285 -10.52 23.90 -0.96
C LYS A 285 -11.22 22.89 -1.88
N LEU A 286 -11.16 21.62 -1.50
CA LEU A 286 -11.89 20.57 -2.22
C LEU A 286 -13.31 20.41 -1.70
N TYR A 287 -14.21 19.98 -2.58
CA TYR A 287 -15.51 19.47 -2.19
C TYR A 287 -15.50 17.96 -2.37
N ARG A 288 -16.09 17.24 -1.41
CA ARG A 288 -16.21 15.80 -1.50
C ARG A 288 -17.24 15.45 -2.56
N ASN A 289 -16.92 14.51 -3.45
CA ASN A 289 -17.81 14.05 -4.52
C ASN A 289 -18.88 13.04 -4.08
N GLY A 290 -19.48 13.20 -2.89
CA GLY A 290 -20.51 12.28 -2.37
C GLY A 290 -19.98 11.15 -1.49
N LYS A 291 -20.84 10.17 -1.17
CA LYS A 291 -20.53 9.08 -0.23
C LYS A 291 -20.29 7.75 -0.95
N GLN A 292 -19.13 7.15 -0.67
CA GLN A 292 -18.77 5.82 -1.10
C GLN A 292 -19.70 4.77 -0.49
N ASN A 293 -20.12 3.82 -1.33
CA ASN A 293 -20.99 2.71 -0.93
C ASN A 293 -20.41 1.33 -1.31
N PHE A 294 -19.34 1.30 -2.10
CA PHE A 294 -18.69 0.09 -2.60
C PHE A 294 -17.16 0.22 -2.52
N ASN A 295 -16.40 -0.63 -3.21
CA ASN A 295 -14.93 -0.53 -3.29
C ASN A 295 -14.45 0.50 -4.34
N ASP A 296 -15.20 1.59 -4.50
CA ASP A 296 -14.94 2.66 -5.47
C ASP A 296 -14.26 3.88 -4.83
N CYS A 297 -13.50 3.67 -3.74
CA CYS A 297 -12.72 4.71 -3.05
C CYS A 297 -11.83 5.51 -4.01
N ALA A 298 -11.03 4.82 -4.83
CA ALA A 298 -10.17 5.44 -5.82
C ALA A 298 -10.91 6.39 -6.77
N VAL A 299 -12.14 6.02 -7.19
CA VAL A 299 -12.97 6.83 -8.09
C VAL A 299 -13.45 8.10 -7.37
N TYR A 300 -13.92 7.98 -6.12
CA TYR A 300 -14.34 9.16 -5.33
C TYR A 300 -13.16 10.07 -4.96
N ALA A 301 -12.02 9.48 -4.59
CA ALA A 301 -10.81 10.21 -4.25
C ALA A 301 -10.31 10.99 -5.46
N LEU A 302 -10.15 10.35 -6.61
CA LEU A 302 -9.72 11.03 -7.83
C LEU A 302 -10.73 12.08 -8.31
N ALA A 303 -12.03 11.81 -8.23
CA ALA A 303 -13.07 12.81 -8.50
C ALA A 303 -12.90 14.04 -7.60
N SER A 304 -12.65 13.84 -6.31
CA SER A 304 -12.44 14.93 -5.34
C SER A 304 -11.14 15.69 -5.60
N ALA A 305 -10.02 14.99 -5.86
CA ALA A 305 -8.72 15.59 -6.14
C ALA A 305 -8.73 16.44 -7.42
N THR A 306 -9.44 15.98 -8.45
CA THR A 306 -9.55 16.65 -9.75
C THR A 306 -10.69 17.67 -9.83
N GLY A 307 -11.55 17.73 -8.81
CA GLY A 307 -12.76 18.55 -8.80
C GLY A 307 -13.82 18.11 -9.82
N ARG A 308 -13.74 16.88 -10.34
CA ARG A 308 -14.62 16.40 -11.42
C ARG A 308 -15.79 15.55 -10.89
N PRO A 309 -16.89 15.45 -11.66
CA PRO A 309 -18.01 14.60 -11.29
C PRO A 309 -17.59 13.13 -11.17
N TYR A 310 -18.05 12.45 -10.13
CA TYR A 310 -17.85 11.00 -9.95
C TYR A 310 -18.20 10.20 -11.20
N SER A 311 -19.32 10.52 -11.86
CA SER A 311 -19.80 9.78 -13.04
C SER A 311 -18.80 9.79 -14.21
N LEU A 312 -18.07 10.90 -14.40
CA LEU A 312 -17.02 10.99 -15.42
C LEU A 312 -15.85 10.05 -15.09
N ILE A 313 -15.37 10.11 -13.85
CA ILE A 313 -14.24 9.29 -13.39
C ILE A 313 -14.62 7.80 -13.43
N ALA A 314 -15.83 7.46 -12.99
CA ALA A 314 -16.36 6.10 -13.03
C ALA A 314 -16.48 5.56 -14.46
N ALA A 315 -16.96 6.37 -15.40
CA ALA A 315 -17.06 5.99 -16.82
C ALA A 315 -15.67 5.73 -17.42
N MET A 316 -14.68 6.57 -17.11
CA MET A 316 -13.30 6.40 -17.57
C MET A 316 -12.63 5.17 -16.95
N ALA A 317 -12.80 4.95 -15.65
CA ALA A 317 -12.33 3.76 -14.96
C ALA A 317 -12.92 2.49 -15.58
N THR A 318 -14.23 2.49 -15.84
CA THR A 318 -14.96 1.39 -16.48
C THR A 318 -14.41 1.09 -17.88
N LYS A 319 -14.12 2.15 -18.66
CA LYS A 319 -13.51 2.02 -19.98
C LYS A 319 -12.09 1.44 -19.91
N ASN A 320 -11.29 1.91 -18.95
CA ASN A 320 -9.92 1.42 -18.73
C ASN A 320 -9.91 -0.07 -18.39
N ILE A 321 -10.76 -0.53 -17.46
CA ILE A 321 -10.87 -1.95 -17.12
C ILE A 321 -11.33 -2.78 -18.32
N ARG A 322 -12.31 -2.29 -19.10
CA ARG A 322 -12.84 -3.02 -20.26
C ARG A 322 -11.76 -3.28 -21.33
N GLU A 323 -10.91 -2.29 -21.56
CA GLU A 323 -9.88 -2.33 -22.61
C GLU A 323 -8.55 -2.93 -22.09
N GLY A 324 -8.25 -2.79 -20.80
CA GLY A 324 -7.01 -3.20 -20.16
C GLY A 324 -6.78 -4.70 -20.21
N LYS A 325 -5.72 -5.13 -20.90
CA LYS A 325 -5.36 -6.55 -21.05
C LYS A 325 -4.72 -7.15 -19.80
N TRP A 326 -4.37 -6.30 -18.82
CA TRP A 326 -3.86 -6.73 -17.52
C TRP A 326 -4.96 -7.20 -16.56
N ARG A 327 -6.23 -6.94 -16.88
CA ARG A 327 -7.39 -7.43 -16.12
C ARG A 327 -7.91 -8.73 -16.69
N ASP A 328 -8.49 -9.56 -15.83
CA ASP A 328 -9.08 -10.83 -16.25
C ASP A 328 -10.21 -10.62 -17.27
N PRO A 329 -10.39 -11.53 -18.26
CA PRO A 329 -11.47 -11.42 -19.23
C PRO A 329 -12.87 -11.31 -18.61
N SER A 330 -13.09 -11.90 -17.43
CA SER A 330 -14.36 -11.81 -16.70
C SER A 330 -14.61 -10.41 -16.12
N GLU A 331 -13.56 -9.76 -15.61
CA GLU A 331 -13.58 -8.39 -15.10
C GLU A 331 -13.80 -7.38 -16.23
N ARG A 332 -13.07 -7.56 -17.34
CA ARG A 332 -13.22 -6.73 -18.55
C ARG A 332 -14.64 -6.75 -19.13
N ARG A 333 -15.35 -7.87 -19.02
CA ARG A 333 -16.75 -8.00 -19.44
C ARG A 333 -17.71 -7.29 -18.49
N ASN A 334 -17.36 -7.14 -17.21
CA ASN A 334 -18.22 -6.54 -16.17
C ASN A 334 -17.46 -5.49 -15.34
N PRO A 335 -16.91 -4.43 -15.96
CA PRO A 335 -16.02 -3.48 -15.30
C PRO A 335 -16.66 -2.75 -14.11
N GLU A 336 -17.96 -2.44 -14.20
CA GLU A 336 -18.70 -1.84 -13.08
C GLU A 336 -18.75 -2.78 -11.86
N LEU A 337 -18.97 -4.07 -12.08
CA LEU A 337 -18.97 -5.06 -11.02
C LEU A 337 -17.57 -5.22 -10.41
N THR A 338 -16.52 -5.19 -11.23
CA THR A 338 -15.12 -5.20 -10.76
C THR A 338 -14.85 -4.04 -9.81
N ILE A 339 -15.30 -2.83 -10.14
CA ILE A 339 -15.13 -1.66 -9.27
C ILE A 339 -15.96 -1.81 -7.98
N LYS A 340 -17.21 -2.31 -8.07
CA LYS A 340 -18.14 -2.33 -6.94
C LYS A 340 -17.99 -3.54 -5.99
N LYS A 341 -17.34 -4.62 -6.41
CA LYS A 341 -17.28 -5.86 -5.64
C LYS A 341 -16.57 -5.65 -4.29
N GLN A 342 -17.18 -6.11 -3.20
CA GLN A 342 -16.67 -5.94 -1.84
C GLN A 342 -15.33 -6.65 -1.57
N LYS A 343 -15.09 -7.81 -2.21
CA LYS A 343 -13.86 -8.60 -2.02
C LYS A 343 -13.07 -8.69 -3.32
N GLY A 344 -11.85 -8.14 -3.30
CA GLY A 344 -10.97 -8.11 -4.47
C GLY A 344 -11.51 -7.26 -5.62
N GLY A 345 -12.44 -6.34 -5.34
CA GLY A 345 -12.87 -5.31 -6.29
C GLY A 345 -12.22 -3.97 -5.99
N GLY A 346 -12.46 -3.01 -6.87
CA GLY A 346 -11.82 -1.69 -6.87
C GLY A 346 -10.81 -1.53 -8.01
N LEU A 347 -10.09 -0.42 -7.98
CA LEU A 347 -8.97 -0.16 -8.90
C LEU A 347 -7.68 -0.72 -8.33
N LEU A 348 -6.79 -1.17 -9.20
CA LEU A 348 -5.41 -1.45 -8.83
C LEU A 348 -4.64 -0.14 -8.66
N ASN A 349 -3.60 -0.18 -7.86
CA ASN A 349 -2.74 0.97 -7.54
C ASN A 349 -2.23 1.67 -8.83
N TYR A 350 -1.69 0.90 -9.79
CA TYR A 350 -1.27 1.43 -11.10
C TYR A 350 -2.40 1.98 -11.97
N GLU A 351 -3.64 1.49 -11.81
CA GLU A 351 -4.79 1.99 -12.56
C GLU A 351 -5.19 3.40 -12.12
N VAL A 352 -4.91 3.78 -10.88
CA VAL A 352 -5.12 5.15 -10.38
C VAL A 352 -4.23 6.12 -11.14
N VAL A 353 -2.93 5.79 -11.28
CA VAL A 353 -1.96 6.59 -12.05
C VAL A 353 -2.41 6.72 -13.51
N PHE A 354 -2.74 5.59 -14.15
CA PHE A 354 -3.21 5.58 -15.54
C PHE A 354 -4.50 6.39 -15.74
N LEU A 355 -5.43 6.32 -14.79
CA LEU A 355 -6.67 7.07 -14.82
C LEU A 355 -6.44 8.57 -14.61
N ALA A 356 -5.53 8.96 -13.71
CA ALA A 356 -5.14 10.35 -13.52
C ALA A 356 -4.48 10.95 -14.76
N GLU A 357 -3.55 10.22 -15.39
CA GLU A 357 -2.94 10.58 -16.69
C GLU A 357 -3.97 10.66 -17.82
N SER A 358 -5.04 9.86 -17.78
CA SER A 358 -6.10 9.92 -18.78
C SER A 358 -6.95 11.20 -18.69
N LEU A 359 -6.86 11.95 -17.59
CA LEU A 359 -7.64 13.16 -17.32
C LEU A 359 -6.86 14.46 -17.58
N GLY A 360 -5.54 14.36 -17.68
CA GLY A 360 -4.58 15.46 -17.70
C GLY A 360 -3.20 14.95 -17.28
N ARG A 361 -2.42 15.76 -16.57
CA ARG A 361 -1.08 15.37 -16.11
C ARG A 361 -1.12 14.79 -14.69
N ALA A 362 -0.60 13.59 -14.51
CA ALA A 362 -0.33 13.05 -13.18
C ALA A 362 1.15 13.22 -12.82
N GLU A 363 1.41 13.27 -11.51
CA GLU A 363 2.74 13.24 -10.95
C GLU A 363 2.71 12.33 -9.72
N VAL A 364 3.65 11.39 -9.66
CA VAL A 364 3.87 10.60 -8.46
C VAL A 364 4.75 11.40 -7.49
N VAL A 365 4.24 11.61 -6.28
CA VAL A 365 4.83 12.51 -5.29
C VAL A 365 5.22 11.70 -4.05
N SER A 366 6.44 11.86 -3.56
CA SER A 366 6.82 11.28 -2.27
C SER A 366 6.15 12.04 -1.11
N SER A 367 5.89 11.34 -0.02
CA SER A 367 5.37 11.84 1.24
C SER A 367 6.20 12.99 1.81
N ALA A 368 7.52 12.98 1.58
CA ALA A 368 8.40 14.10 1.92
C ALA A 368 8.03 15.40 1.17
N ASP A 369 7.42 15.28 -0.01
CA ASP A 369 7.03 16.40 -0.88
C ASP A 369 5.51 16.71 -0.82
N PHE A 370 4.73 16.02 0.01
CA PHE A 370 3.29 16.28 0.13
C PHE A 370 2.98 17.70 0.58
N GLU A 371 3.69 18.21 1.60
CA GLU A 371 3.50 19.58 2.09
C GLU A 371 3.78 20.60 0.96
N LYS A 372 4.91 20.46 0.27
CA LYS A 372 5.31 21.33 -0.84
C LYS A 372 4.28 21.30 -1.97
N THR A 373 3.80 20.11 -2.34
CA THR A 373 2.81 19.92 -3.40
C THR A 373 1.46 20.53 -3.05
N ILE A 374 1.03 20.39 -1.79
CA ILE A 374 -0.22 20.99 -1.34
C ILE A 374 -0.10 22.52 -1.27
N GLN A 375 1.06 23.04 -0.84
CA GLN A 375 1.34 24.47 -0.81
C GLN A 375 1.36 25.10 -2.21
N SER A 376 1.72 24.36 -3.26
CA SER A 376 1.63 24.81 -4.65
C SER A 376 0.20 24.80 -5.21
N GLY A 377 -0.79 24.45 -4.38
CA GLY A 377 -2.20 24.45 -4.78
C GLY A 377 -2.63 23.16 -5.47
N ARG A 378 -1.94 22.04 -5.24
CA ARG A 378 -2.29 20.74 -5.81
C ARG A 378 -2.65 19.76 -4.70
N ALA A 379 -3.84 19.17 -4.79
CA ALA A 379 -4.20 18.08 -3.90
C ALA A 379 -3.41 16.81 -4.24
N VAL A 380 -3.19 15.98 -3.23
CA VAL A 380 -2.49 14.71 -3.38
C VAL A 380 -3.45 13.58 -3.01
N MET A 381 -3.76 12.72 -3.96
CA MET A 381 -4.46 11.46 -3.72
C MET A 381 -3.48 10.44 -3.17
N ILE A 382 -3.83 9.70 -2.12
CA ILE A 382 -2.97 8.72 -1.48
C ILE A 382 -3.75 7.44 -1.17
N GLY A 383 -3.06 6.30 -1.22
CA GLY A 383 -3.53 5.04 -0.66
C GLY A 383 -3.12 4.91 0.82
N ILE A 384 -4.07 4.56 1.68
CA ILE A 384 -3.83 4.28 3.10
C ILE A 384 -4.37 2.89 3.48
N THR A 385 -3.92 2.36 4.62
CA THR A 385 -4.42 1.12 5.20
C THR A 385 -4.79 1.30 6.67
N PHE A 386 -5.77 0.55 7.13
CA PHE A 386 -6.23 0.60 8.53
C PHE A 386 -5.94 -0.69 9.29
N ASP A 387 -5.65 -1.80 8.60
CA ASP A 387 -5.59 -3.14 9.21
C ASP A 387 -4.63 -4.12 8.52
N ASN A 388 -3.75 -3.64 7.63
CA ASN A 388 -2.85 -4.44 6.77
C ASN A 388 -3.56 -5.35 5.74
N LYS A 389 -4.89 -5.32 5.64
CA LYS A 389 -5.65 -6.19 4.75
C LYS A 389 -6.41 -5.43 3.68
N SER A 390 -6.78 -4.19 3.97
CA SER A 390 -7.63 -3.38 3.09
C SER A 390 -6.97 -2.04 2.81
N GLY A 391 -6.70 -1.76 1.53
CA GLY A 391 -6.34 -0.43 1.07
C GLY A 391 -7.57 0.47 0.92
N HIS A 392 -7.35 1.77 1.05
CA HIS A 392 -8.38 2.79 0.88
C HIS A 392 -7.77 4.09 0.35
N ASP A 393 -8.36 4.67 -0.68
CA ASP A 393 -7.89 5.93 -1.24
C ASP A 393 -8.56 7.16 -0.62
N VAL A 394 -7.75 8.16 -0.32
CA VAL A 394 -8.17 9.44 0.26
C VAL A 394 -7.43 10.59 -0.43
N VAL A 395 -7.80 11.83 -0.12
CA VAL A 395 -7.16 13.02 -0.69
C VAL A 395 -6.65 13.95 0.41
N LEU A 396 -5.37 14.28 0.38
CA LEU A 396 -4.79 15.37 1.15
C LEU A 396 -5.02 16.68 0.40
N SER A 397 -5.69 17.62 1.05
CA SER A 397 -6.18 18.85 0.41
C SER A 397 -5.53 20.12 0.94
N LYS A 398 -5.17 20.12 2.22
CA LYS A 398 -4.47 21.23 2.88
C LYS A 398 -3.40 20.72 3.81
N THR A 399 -2.44 21.58 4.12
CA THR A 399 -1.39 21.35 5.10
C THR A 399 -1.25 22.54 6.05
N PHE A 400 -0.86 22.27 7.28
CA PHE A 400 -0.63 23.28 8.33
C PHE A 400 0.38 22.78 9.35
N ARG A 401 0.84 23.67 10.22
CA ARG A 401 1.69 23.31 11.37
C ARG A 401 0.87 23.23 12.64
N HIS A 402 1.06 22.15 13.40
CA HIS A 402 0.49 21.99 14.73
C HIS A 402 1.51 21.25 15.60
N GLN A 403 1.83 21.83 16.76
CA GLN A 403 2.84 21.30 17.69
C GLN A 403 4.23 21.06 17.05
N GLY A 404 4.62 21.91 16.11
CA GLY A 404 5.94 21.85 15.44
C GLY A 404 6.04 20.87 14.28
N GLU A 405 5.01 20.08 14.01
CA GLU A 405 4.99 19.06 12.94
C GLU A 405 4.09 19.48 11.77
N PRO A 406 4.34 19.02 10.53
CA PRO A 406 3.35 19.09 9.45
C PRO A 406 2.11 18.26 9.77
N TRP A 407 0.94 18.81 9.45
CA TRP A 407 -0.35 18.18 9.55
C TRP A 407 -1.11 18.35 8.24
N PHE A 408 -2.05 17.45 7.97
CA PHE A 408 -2.80 17.43 6.73
C PHE A 408 -4.31 17.42 6.98
N GLU A 409 -5.06 18.15 6.15
CA GLU A 409 -6.51 17.98 6.00
C GLU A 409 -6.77 16.88 4.98
N MET A 410 -7.40 15.79 5.44
CA MET A 410 -7.73 14.62 4.65
C MET A 410 -9.23 14.58 4.33
N VAL A 411 -9.54 14.39 3.05
CA VAL A 411 -10.87 14.20 2.50
C VAL A 411 -11.08 12.73 2.22
N ASP A 412 -12.04 12.12 2.92
CA ASP A 412 -12.32 10.70 2.85
C ASP A 412 -13.79 10.46 2.44
N SER A 413 -13.98 9.66 1.39
CA SER A 413 -15.28 9.30 0.83
C SER A 413 -16.06 8.29 1.66
N ASN A 414 -15.51 7.72 2.73
CA ASN A 414 -16.23 6.85 3.66
C ASN A 414 -16.88 7.59 4.84
N GLN A 415 -16.49 8.84 5.11
CA GLN A 415 -17.01 9.58 6.25
C GLN A 415 -18.49 9.94 6.11
N VAL A 416 -19.21 10.15 7.21
CA VAL A 416 -20.59 10.67 7.16
C VAL A 416 -20.55 12.20 7.09
N GLY A 417 -21.33 12.80 6.18
CA GLY A 417 -21.41 14.26 6.01
C GLY A 417 -20.14 14.90 5.41
N PHE A 418 -19.94 16.19 5.67
CA PHE A 418 -18.74 16.93 5.21
C PHE A 418 -17.58 16.86 6.20
N ARG A 419 -17.48 15.76 6.96
CA ARG A 419 -16.44 15.61 7.97
C ARG A 419 -15.06 15.58 7.32
N ARG A 420 -14.17 16.44 7.82
CA ARG A 420 -12.74 16.40 7.53
C ARG A 420 -12.02 15.61 8.60
N LEU A 421 -11.03 14.84 8.17
CA LEU A 421 -10.08 14.20 9.05
C LEU A 421 -8.80 15.03 9.02
N TYR A 422 -8.09 15.04 10.14
CA TYR A 422 -6.82 15.75 10.27
C TYR A 422 -5.84 14.78 10.88
N LEU A 423 -4.60 14.75 10.41
CA LEU A 423 -3.56 13.83 10.88
C LEU A 423 -2.18 14.48 10.78
N SER A 424 -1.28 14.10 11.67
CA SER A 424 0.12 14.53 11.62
C SER A 424 0.90 13.77 10.53
N GLN A 425 2.10 14.24 10.18
CA GLN A 425 3.02 13.54 9.29
C GLN A 425 3.38 12.14 9.81
N SER A 426 3.62 12.00 11.11
CA SER A 426 3.93 10.73 11.79
C SER A 426 2.78 9.73 11.70
N GLU A 427 1.55 10.17 11.94
CA GLU A 427 0.36 9.33 11.78
C GLU A 427 0.13 8.95 10.32
N LEU A 428 0.38 9.88 9.40
CA LEU A 428 0.31 9.60 7.98
C LEU A 428 1.35 8.55 7.58
N ALA A 429 2.59 8.67 8.03
CA ALA A 429 3.66 7.73 7.71
C ALA A 429 3.28 6.29 8.12
N ILE A 430 2.63 6.12 9.29
CA ILE A 430 2.10 4.82 9.74
C ILE A 430 1.01 4.28 8.81
N LEU A 431 0.09 5.13 8.35
CA LEU A 431 -1.09 4.72 7.59
C LEU A 431 -0.86 4.60 6.08
N LEU A 432 0.19 5.25 5.56
CA LEU A 432 0.47 5.39 4.12
C LEU A 432 0.90 4.04 3.51
N LEU A 433 0.31 3.69 2.36
CA LEU A 433 0.74 2.52 1.60
C LEU A 433 1.85 2.88 0.63
N GLU A 434 1.65 3.94 -0.12
CA GLU A 434 2.43 4.27 -1.32
C GLU A 434 2.57 5.78 -1.50
N LYS A 435 3.42 6.16 -2.45
CA LYS A 435 3.53 7.55 -2.89
C LYS A 435 2.17 8.09 -3.30
N GLY A 436 2.03 9.42 -3.25
CA GLY A 436 0.82 10.09 -3.66
C GLY A 436 0.75 10.32 -5.17
N VAL A 437 -0.43 10.62 -5.67
CA VAL A 437 -0.68 11.08 -7.03
C VAL A 437 -1.25 12.49 -6.98
N ALA A 438 -0.52 13.45 -7.53
CA ALA A 438 -0.96 14.83 -7.66
C ALA A 438 -1.36 15.12 -9.11
N PHE A 439 -2.56 15.67 -9.30
CA PHE A 439 -3.11 15.97 -10.62
C PHE A 439 -2.88 17.43 -11.01
N SER A 440 -2.61 17.67 -12.30
CA SER A 440 -2.66 18.98 -12.93
C SER A 440 -3.51 18.91 -14.19
N PRO A 441 -4.50 19.81 -14.37
CA PRO A 441 -5.27 19.86 -15.61
C PRO A 441 -4.39 20.36 -16.75
N ASP A 442 -4.46 19.70 -17.91
CA ASP A 442 -3.86 20.19 -19.13
C ASP A 442 -4.75 21.28 -19.74
N ALA A 443 -4.16 22.45 -20.00
CA ALA A 443 -4.92 23.62 -20.45
C ALA A 443 -5.74 23.38 -21.73
N ASP A 444 -5.26 22.49 -22.60
CA ASP A 444 -5.81 22.26 -23.94
C ASP A 444 -6.71 21.02 -24.05
N THR A 445 -6.51 20.00 -23.21
CA THR A 445 -7.17 18.69 -23.34
C THR A 445 -8.11 18.38 -22.19
N THR A 446 -7.88 18.99 -21.03
CA THR A 446 -8.71 18.78 -19.84
C THR A 446 -9.95 19.69 -19.93
N PRO A 447 -11.17 19.15 -20.13
CA PRO A 447 -12.35 19.98 -20.36
C PRO A 447 -12.57 20.94 -19.20
N LYS A 448 -12.66 22.25 -19.47
CA LYS A 448 -13.00 23.21 -18.41
C LYS A 448 -14.39 22.86 -17.88
N LEU A 449 -14.50 22.70 -16.56
CA LEU A 449 -15.80 22.53 -15.94
C LEU A 449 -16.57 23.83 -16.19
N LEU A 450 -17.59 23.77 -17.04
CA LEU A 450 -18.60 24.81 -17.10
C LEU A 450 -19.26 24.78 -15.71
N ARG A 451 -19.09 25.87 -14.97
CA ARG A 451 -19.64 26.00 -13.61
C ARG A 451 -21.13 25.76 -13.60
#